data_AF-A0A1H9LVN1-F1
#
_entry.id   AF-A0A1H9LVN1-F1
#
_cell.length_a   1.000
_cell.length_b   1.000
_cell.length_c   1.000
_cell.angle_alpha   90.00
_cell.angle_beta   90.00
_cell.angle_gamma   90.00
#
_symmetry.space_group_name_H-M   'P 1'
#
loop_
_entity.id
_entity.type
_entity.pdbx_description
1 polymer ?
#
loop_
_entity_poly.entity_id
_entity_poly.type
_entity_poly.pdbx_seq_one_letter_code
_entity_poly.pdbx_strand_id
1 'polypeptide(L)'
;MDFNLFMGDIVETARTEITGAGYSELKTPEEVKEALEKNGTTLVMVNSTCGCAGGVARPAAASAIHYDKRPDQLVTVFAGQDREATETARQYFEGYPPSSPSFALLKDGKILKMVERNEIEGHSPVEVVNRLQQLFDEYCEEV
;
A
#
# COMPACT_ATOMS: atom_id res chain seq x y z
N MET A 1 20.05 4.77 -25.89
CA MET A 1 19.52 4.92 -24.53
C MET A 1 18.19 4.20 -24.53
N ASP A 2 18.21 2.90 -24.23
CA ASP A 2 17.08 2.00 -24.40
C ASP A 2 15.98 2.29 -23.37
N PHE A 3 14.77 2.58 -23.86
CA PHE A 3 13.58 2.85 -23.06
C PHE A 3 13.31 1.77 -21.99
N ASN A 4 13.70 0.52 -22.28
CA ASN A 4 13.55 -0.62 -21.37
C ASN A 4 14.47 -0.53 -20.14
N LEU A 5 15.68 0.06 -20.27
CA LEU A 5 16.58 0.29 -19.15
C LEU A 5 16.02 1.35 -18.20
N PHE A 6 15.53 2.48 -18.74
CA PHE A 6 14.93 3.55 -17.92
C PHE A 6 13.66 3.12 -17.18
N MET A 7 12.81 2.31 -17.81
CA MET A 7 11.59 1.82 -17.16
C MET A 7 11.91 0.82 -16.03
N GLY A 8 12.92 -0.04 -16.24
CA GLY A 8 13.41 -0.94 -15.19
C GLY A 8 13.90 -0.19 -13.96
N ASP A 9 14.67 0.88 -14.14
CA ASP A 9 15.18 1.70 -13.04
C ASP A 9 14.07 2.35 -12.21
N ILE A 10 12.97 2.79 -12.83
CA ILE A 10 11.83 3.40 -12.13
C ILE A 10 11.09 2.37 -11.28
N VAL A 11 10.88 1.15 -11.82
CA VAL A 11 10.20 0.07 -11.09
C VAL A 11 11.05 -0.37 -9.89
N GLU A 12 12.34 -0.60 -10.09
CA GLU A 12 13.25 -1.01 -9.01
C GLU A 12 13.38 0.07 -7.93
N THR A 13 13.44 1.34 -8.32
CA THR A 13 13.41 2.46 -7.37
C THR A 13 12.11 2.44 -6.56
N ALA A 14 10.96 2.30 -7.22
CA ALA A 14 9.65 2.26 -6.55
C ALA A 14 9.50 1.07 -5.59
N ARG A 15 10.12 -0.08 -5.89
CA ARG A 15 10.18 -1.25 -4.99
C ARG A 15 11.11 -1.00 -3.81
N THR A 16 12.29 -0.45 -4.07
CA THR A 16 13.29 -0.16 -3.05
C THR A 16 12.78 0.88 -2.04
N GLU A 17 12.07 1.91 -2.50
CA GLU A 17 11.47 2.94 -1.64
C GLU A 17 10.47 2.34 -0.65
N ILE A 18 9.59 1.45 -1.12
CA ILE A 18 8.53 0.89 -0.27
C ILE A 18 9.03 -0.24 0.64
N THR A 19 9.98 -1.06 0.16
CA THR A 19 10.63 -2.09 0.99
C THR A 19 11.52 -1.46 2.06
N GLY A 20 12.25 -0.39 1.72
CA GLY A 20 13.02 0.41 2.68
C GLY A 20 12.14 1.07 3.76
N ALA A 21 10.86 1.32 3.45
CA ALA A 21 9.84 1.77 4.39
C ALA A 21 9.27 0.64 5.28
N GLY A 22 9.77 -0.59 5.18
CA GLY A 22 9.35 -1.71 6.04
C GLY A 22 8.17 -2.53 5.52
N TYR A 23 7.71 -2.29 4.28
CA TYR A 23 6.65 -3.09 3.66
C TYR A 23 7.21 -4.35 3.03
N SER A 24 6.50 -5.47 3.20
CA SER A 24 6.81 -6.74 2.52
C SER A 24 6.13 -6.78 1.15
N GLU A 25 6.89 -7.07 0.10
CA GLU A 25 6.34 -7.21 -1.26
C GLU A 25 5.60 -8.54 -1.43
N LEU A 26 4.39 -8.47 -1.97
CA LEU A 26 3.59 -9.64 -2.36
C LEU A 26 3.49 -9.66 -3.89
N LYS A 27 4.15 -10.63 -4.50
CA LYS A 27 4.32 -10.79 -5.95
C LYS A 27 3.44 -11.89 -6.52
N THR A 28 2.95 -12.81 -5.67
CA THR A 28 2.04 -13.89 -6.10
C THR A 28 0.67 -13.84 -5.40
N PRO A 29 -0.38 -14.45 -5.99
CA PRO A 29 -1.67 -14.63 -5.33
C PRO A 29 -1.57 -15.36 -3.98
N GLU A 30 -0.68 -16.33 -3.87
CA GLU A 30 -0.48 -17.12 -2.65
C GLU A 30 0.07 -16.26 -1.52
N GLU A 31 1.07 -15.42 -1.81
CA GLU A 31 1.64 -14.48 -0.84
C GLU A 31 0.58 -13.47 -0.35
N VAL A 32 -0.30 -13.02 -1.26
CA VAL A 32 -1.43 -12.15 -0.90
C VAL A 32 -2.39 -12.84 0.06
N LYS A 33 -2.84 -14.05 -0.26
CA LYS A 33 -3.77 -14.79 0.60
C LYS A 33 -3.14 -15.04 1.98
N GLU A 34 -1.90 -15.50 2.00
CA GLU A 34 -1.19 -15.78 3.24
C GLU A 34 -1.04 -14.51 4.12
N ALA A 35 -0.74 -13.36 3.53
CA ALA A 35 -0.61 -12.11 4.27
C ALA A 35 -1.95 -11.55 4.77
N LEU A 36 -3.00 -11.60 3.95
CA LEU A 36 -4.29 -10.99 4.27
C LEU A 36 -5.15 -11.87 5.18
N GLU A 37 -4.96 -13.19 5.18
CA GLU A 37 -5.69 -14.12 6.05
C GLU A 37 -5.03 -14.30 7.43
N LYS A 38 -3.83 -13.74 7.64
CA LYS A 38 -3.22 -13.68 8.97
C LYS A 38 -4.07 -12.83 9.91
N ASN A 39 -4.15 -13.25 11.17
CA ASN A 39 -4.85 -12.51 12.20
C ASN A 39 -4.17 -11.16 12.47
N GLY A 40 -4.97 -10.18 12.87
CA GLY A 40 -4.51 -8.82 13.14
C GLY A 40 -4.79 -7.87 11.99
N THR A 41 -4.17 -6.70 12.05
CA THR A 41 -4.35 -5.59 11.12
C THR A 41 -3.26 -5.58 10.06
N THR A 42 -3.66 -5.47 8.79
CA THR A 42 -2.76 -5.44 7.65
C THR A 42 -3.02 -4.18 6.84
N LEU A 43 -1.99 -3.36 6.68
CA LEU A 43 -2.02 -2.24 5.75
C LEU A 43 -1.37 -2.65 4.43
N VAL A 44 -2.20 -2.64 3.38
CA VAL A 44 -1.80 -2.94 2.02
C VAL A 44 -1.61 -1.63 1.27
N MET A 45 -0.40 -1.39 0.77
CA MET A 45 -0.16 -0.37 -0.23
C MET A 45 -0.29 -0.97 -1.64
N VAL A 46 -1.20 -0.43 -2.45
CA VAL A 46 -1.25 -0.73 -3.89
C VAL A 46 -0.30 0.24 -4.59
N ASN A 47 0.95 -0.17 -4.73
CA ASN A 47 2.01 0.64 -5.34
C ASN A 47 1.81 0.77 -6.87
N SER A 48 2.41 1.79 -7.46
CA SER A 48 2.41 1.99 -8.92
C SER A 48 3.58 2.89 -9.36
N THR A 49 3.82 2.97 -10.67
CA THR A 49 4.79 3.90 -11.27
C THR A 49 4.22 5.31 -11.51
N CYS A 50 2.98 5.59 -11.08
CA CYS A 50 2.36 6.90 -11.28
C CYS A 50 3.08 7.99 -10.46
N GLY A 51 3.10 9.24 -10.95
CA GLY A 51 3.76 10.36 -10.27
C GLY A 51 3.25 10.61 -8.85
N CYS A 52 1.94 10.46 -8.59
CA CYS A 52 1.39 10.56 -7.24
C CYS A 52 1.83 9.41 -6.31
N ALA A 53 2.21 8.26 -6.86
CA ALA A 53 2.74 7.16 -6.05
C ALA A 53 4.12 7.50 -5.49
N GLY A 54 5.02 8.05 -6.32
CA GLY A 54 6.34 8.49 -5.88
C GLY A 54 6.34 9.79 -5.10
N GLY A 55 5.50 10.75 -5.49
CA GLY A 55 5.45 12.07 -4.86
C GLY A 55 4.66 12.14 -3.56
N VAL A 56 3.70 11.22 -3.35
CA VAL A 56 2.76 11.28 -2.21
C VAL A 56 2.65 9.95 -1.49
N ALA A 57 2.23 8.89 -2.20
CA ALA A 57 1.87 7.63 -1.54
C ALA A 57 3.07 6.98 -0.83
N ARG A 58 4.19 6.72 -1.52
CA ARG A 58 5.36 6.08 -0.91
C ARG A 58 5.97 6.90 0.22
N PRO A 59 6.14 8.24 0.08
CA PRO A 59 6.54 9.10 1.21
C PRO A 59 5.58 9.01 2.40
N ALA A 60 4.27 8.97 2.16
CA ALA A 60 3.27 8.85 3.21
C ALA A 60 3.31 7.48 3.89
N ALA A 61 3.45 6.40 3.12
CA ALA A 61 3.63 5.03 3.63
C ALA A 61 4.84 4.94 4.56
N ALA A 62 5.98 5.50 4.14
CA ALA A 62 7.21 5.52 4.93
C ALA A 62 7.08 6.32 6.22
N SER A 63 6.31 7.42 6.20
CA SER A 63 6.18 8.29 7.37
C SER A 63 5.12 7.80 8.36
N ALA A 64 4.04 7.18 7.89
CA ALA A 64 2.91 6.78 8.71
C ALA A 64 3.26 5.67 9.71
N ILE A 65 4.29 4.86 9.44
CA ILE A 65 4.68 3.71 10.26
C ILE A 65 5.46 4.07 11.54
N HIS A 66 5.87 5.33 11.68
CA HIS A 66 6.55 5.86 12.87
C HIS A 66 5.57 6.33 13.95
N TYR A 67 4.33 5.84 13.92
CA TYR A 67 3.26 6.15 14.86
C TYR A 67 3.10 5.03 15.91
N ASP A 68 2.69 5.38 17.13
CA ASP A 68 2.61 4.44 18.27
C ASP A 68 1.58 3.33 18.05
N LYS A 69 0.46 3.68 17.40
CA LYS A 69 -0.52 2.71 16.90
C LYS A 69 -0.25 2.45 15.44
N ARG A 70 0.03 1.19 15.09
CA ARG A 70 0.32 0.83 13.71
C ARG A 70 -0.20 -0.57 13.38
N PRO A 71 -0.39 -0.87 12.10
CA PRO A 71 -0.78 -2.21 11.66
C PRO A 71 0.25 -3.26 12.06
N ASP A 72 -0.23 -4.47 12.36
CA ASP A 72 0.62 -5.65 12.64
C ASP A 72 1.46 -6.04 11.42
N GLN A 73 0.90 -5.82 10.22
CA GLN A 73 1.52 -6.17 8.96
C GLN A 73 1.51 -4.99 7.99
N LEU A 74 2.66 -4.75 7.36
CA LEU A 74 2.84 -3.78 6.29
C LEU A 74 3.20 -4.54 5.02
N VAL A 75 2.32 -4.49 4.03
CA VAL A 75 2.51 -5.25 2.78
C VAL A 75 2.19 -4.40 1.56
N THR A 76 2.78 -4.75 0.42
CA THR A 76 2.58 -4.01 -0.83
C THR A 76 2.39 -4.96 -2.00
N VAL A 77 1.48 -4.60 -2.90
CA VAL A 77 1.34 -5.19 -4.24
C VAL A 77 1.67 -4.12 -5.28
N PHE A 78 2.21 -4.49 -6.44
CA PHE A 78 2.61 -3.53 -7.46
C PHE A 78 1.66 -3.56 -8.67
N ALA A 79 0.76 -2.59 -8.74
CA ALA A 79 -0.20 -2.49 -9.83
C ALA A 79 0.50 -2.29 -11.20
N GLY A 80 0.19 -3.18 -12.14
CA GLY A 80 0.75 -3.19 -13.50
C GLY A 80 2.06 -3.95 -13.64
N GLN A 81 2.74 -4.31 -12.54
CA GLN A 81 3.93 -5.17 -12.54
C GLN A 81 3.57 -6.57 -12.04
N ASP A 82 3.00 -6.67 -10.84
CA ASP A 82 2.58 -7.92 -10.20
C ASP A 82 1.06 -8.07 -10.34
N ARG A 83 0.60 -8.31 -11.58
CA ARG A 83 -0.82 -8.23 -11.94
C ARG A 83 -1.70 -9.20 -11.15
N GLU A 84 -1.31 -10.46 -11.06
CA GLU A 84 -2.12 -11.50 -10.40
C GLU A 84 -2.19 -11.27 -8.89
N ALA A 85 -1.08 -10.86 -8.25
CA ALA A 85 -1.08 -10.45 -6.85
C ALA A 85 -1.99 -9.24 -6.61
N THR A 86 -1.89 -8.21 -7.46
CA THR A 86 -2.74 -7.01 -7.34
C THR A 86 -4.22 -7.34 -7.54
N GLU A 87 -4.56 -8.17 -8.51
CA GLU A 87 -5.93 -8.64 -8.75
C GLU A 87 -6.46 -9.44 -7.56
N THR A 88 -5.64 -10.31 -6.98
CA THR A 88 -6.00 -11.08 -5.78
C THR A 88 -6.24 -10.16 -4.58
N ALA A 89 -5.36 -9.18 -4.33
CA ALA A 89 -5.52 -8.23 -3.23
C ALA A 89 -6.82 -7.42 -3.36
N ARG A 90 -7.17 -7.01 -4.59
CA ARG A 90 -8.42 -6.29 -4.88
C ARG A 90 -9.69 -7.08 -4.59
N GLN A 91 -9.64 -8.41 -4.57
CA GLN A 91 -10.79 -9.23 -4.18
C GLN A 91 -11.17 -9.02 -2.71
N TYR A 92 -10.21 -8.64 -1.86
CA TYR A 92 -10.45 -8.32 -0.45
C TYR A 92 -10.97 -6.89 -0.23
N PHE A 93 -10.88 -6.00 -1.23
CA PHE A 93 -11.27 -4.59 -1.12
C PHE A 93 -12.75 -4.38 -1.48
N GLU A 94 -13.62 -5.20 -0.90
CA GLU A 94 -15.05 -5.19 -1.20
C GLU A 94 -15.67 -3.80 -1.02
N GLY A 95 -16.45 -3.36 -2.02
CA GLY A 95 -17.11 -2.05 -2.01
C GLY A 95 -16.25 -0.87 -2.51
N TYR A 96 -14.97 -1.08 -2.81
CA TYR A 96 -14.08 -0.04 -3.33
C TYR A 96 -13.71 -0.29 -4.81
N PRO A 97 -13.73 0.76 -5.67
CA PRO A 97 -13.32 0.62 -7.05
C PRO A 97 -11.79 0.40 -7.15
N PRO A 98 -11.31 -0.39 -8.13
CA PRO A 98 -9.88 -0.63 -8.30
C PRO A 98 -9.17 0.68 -8.69
N SER A 99 -8.22 1.12 -7.86
CA SER A 99 -7.41 2.32 -8.12
C SER A 99 -5.96 2.12 -7.69
N SER A 100 -5.04 2.90 -8.27
CA SER A 100 -3.65 2.98 -7.84
C SER A 100 -3.06 4.39 -8.06
N PRO A 101 -2.21 4.88 -7.15
CA PRO A 101 -1.91 4.31 -5.84
C PRO A 101 -3.11 4.35 -4.88
N SER A 102 -3.14 3.45 -3.90
CA SER A 102 -4.16 3.42 -2.83
C SER A 102 -3.65 2.65 -1.61
N PHE A 103 -4.30 2.85 -0.45
CA PHE A 103 -4.03 2.12 0.79
C PHE A 103 -5.29 1.41 1.27
N ALA A 104 -5.18 0.15 1.64
CA ALA A 104 -6.28 -0.61 2.23
C ALA A 104 -5.86 -1.12 3.61
N LEU A 105 -6.65 -0.81 4.64
CA LEU A 105 -6.49 -1.36 5.98
C LEU A 105 -7.48 -2.51 6.15
N LEU A 106 -6.96 -3.69 6.44
CA LEU A 106 -7.72 -4.91 6.65
C LEU A 106 -7.52 -5.42 8.07
N LYS A 107 -8.50 -6.18 8.56
CA LYS A 107 -8.38 -6.98 9.78
C LYS A 107 -8.95 -8.37 9.55
N ASP A 108 -8.15 -9.40 9.82
CA ASP A 108 -8.55 -10.81 9.68
C ASP A 108 -9.18 -11.12 8.31
N GLY A 109 -8.55 -10.65 7.23
CA GLY A 109 -9.03 -10.83 5.86
C GLY A 109 -10.23 -9.97 5.45
N LYS A 110 -10.68 -9.02 6.28
CA LYS A 110 -11.82 -8.13 5.95
C LYS A 110 -11.35 -6.70 5.82
N ILE A 111 -11.82 -6.01 4.77
CA ILE A 111 -11.57 -4.59 4.59
C ILE A 111 -12.25 -3.79 5.70
N LEU A 112 -11.47 -2.91 6.35
CA LEU A 112 -11.98 -1.92 7.31
C LEU A 112 -12.19 -0.60 6.59
N LYS A 113 -11.12 -0.07 6.00
CA LYS A 113 -11.15 1.21 5.30
C LYS A 113 -10.10 1.27 4.21
N MET A 114 -10.39 2.03 3.15
CA MET A 114 -9.45 2.32 2.08
C MET A 114 -9.22 3.84 1.99
N VAL A 115 -7.98 4.23 1.73
CA VAL A 115 -7.62 5.55 1.21
C VAL A 115 -7.47 5.40 -0.30
N GLU A 116 -8.45 5.90 -1.03
CA GLU A 116 -8.56 5.79 -2.47
C GLU A 116 -7.62 6.76 -3.20
N ARG A 117 -7.40 6.54 -4.50
CA ARG A 117 -6.51 7.40 -5.31
C ARG A 117 -6.90 8.87 -5.25
N ASN A 118 -8.19 9.22 -5.27
CA ASN A 118 -8.67 10.61 -5.20
C ASN A 118 -8.36 11.30 -3.86
N GLU A 119 -8.09 10.52 -2.81
CA GLU A 119 -7.68 11.00 -1.49
C GLU A 119 -6.15 11.13 -1.36
N ILE A 120 -5.40 10.68 -2.38
CA ILE A 120 -3.94 10.78 -2.49
C ILE A 120 -3.55 11.79 -3.57
N GLU A 121 -4.20 11.71 -4.73
CA GLU A 121 -4.00 12.61 -5.87
C GLU A 121 -4.45 14.02 -5.50
N GLY A 122 -3.59 15.01 -5.75
CA GLY A 122 -3.85 16.40 -5.39
C GLY A 122 -3.64 16.76 -3.92
N HIS A 123 -3.25 15.80 -3.08
CA HIS A 123 -2.98 16.01 -1.66
C HIS A 123 -1.48 15.98 -1.37
N SER A 124 -1.07 16.61 -0.28
CA SER A 124 0.31 16.55 0.21
C SER A 124 0.60 15.23 0.93
N PRO A 125 1.88 14.78 0.99
CA PRO A 125 2.27 13.61 1.76
C PRO A 125 1.79 13.67 3.22
N VAL A 126 1.88 14.84 3.86
CA VAL A 126 1.49 15.04 5.25
C VAL A 126 -0.01 14.83 5.47
N GLU A 127 -0.85 15.29 4.53
CA GLU A 127 -2.30 15.05 4.61
C GLU A 127 -2.63 13.56 4.53
N VAL A 128 -1.95 12.82 3.63
CA VAL A 128 -2.14 11.36 3.51
C VAL A 128 -1.61 10.64 4.74
N VAL A 129 -0.48 11.06 5.32
CA VAL A 129 0.03 10.53 6.60
C VAL A 129 -0.98 10.71 7.72
N ASN A 130 -1.51 11.91 7.90
CA ASN A 130 -2.50 12.19 8.94
C ASN A 130 -3.75 11.31 8.76
N ARG A 131 -4.15 11.08 7.51
CA ARG A 131 -5.29 10.21 7.21
C ARG A 131 -5.01 8.75 7.56
N LEU A 132 -3.82 8.24 7.23
CA LEU A 132 -3.41 6.89 7.62
C LEU A 132 -3.34 6.75 9.14
N GLN A 133 -2.77 7.72 9.84
CA GLN A 133 -2.69 7.74 11.31
C GLN A 133 -4.07 7.76 11.96
N GLN A 134 -5.03 8.50 11.41
CA GLN A 134 -6.43 8.47 11.88
C GLN A 134 -7.04 7.07 11.75
N LEU A 135 -6.75 6.35 10.66
CA LEU A 135 -7.20 4.96 10.52
C LEU A 135 -6.52 4.05 11.54
N PHE A 136 -5.22 4.25 11.81
CA PHE A 136 -4.53 3.46 12.82
C PHE A 136 -5.07 3.75 14.22
N ASP A 137 -5.42 4.99 14.53
CA ASP A 137 -6.03 5.35 15.81
C ASP A 137 -7.39 4.67 16.04
N GLU A 138 -8.18 4.53 14.97
CA GLU A 138 -9.52 3.93 15.00
C GLU A 138 -9.48 2.39 15.03
N TYR A 139 -8.52 1.76 14.35
CA TYR A 139 -8.56 0.33 14.07
C TYR A 139 -7.35 -0.49 14.57
N CYS A 140 -6.24 0.16 14.92
CA CYS A 140 -5.04 -0.51 15.41
C CYS A 140 -4.90 -0.36 16.93
N GLU A 141 -4.20 -1.32 17.54
CA GLU A 141 -3.83 -1.28 18.95
C GLU A 141 -2.44 -0.64 19.10
N GLU A 142 -2.10 -0.19 20.31
CA GLU A 142 -0.79 0.37 20.62
C GLU A 142 0.26 -0.77 20.63
N VAL A 143 1.41 -0.54 19.99
CA VAL A 143 2.46 -1.56 19.79
C VAL A 143 3.44 -1.62 20.95
#